data_AF-A0AAY5ER56-F1
#
_entry.id   AF-A0AAY5ER56-F1
#
_cell.length_a   1.000
_cell.length_b   1.000
_cell.length_c   1.000
_cell.angle_alpha   90.00
_cell.angle_beta   90.00
_cell.angle_gamma   90.00
#
_symmetry.space_group_name_H-M   'P 1'
#
loop_
_entity.id
_entity.type
_entity.pdbx_description
1 polymer ?
#
loop_
_entity_poly.entity_id
_entity_poly.type
_entity_poly.pdbx_seq_one_letter_code
_entity_poly.pdbx_strand_id
1 'polypeptide(L)'
;MMTCYWILSTFGSGVFQTFNGTLFHVKSTCPFTLTRFTFAGVDCSITVQREPTGLMNRVVILVNKVTTILQNGVVSVEGNRYLLPIKSTKILVFKITLPFDHTYQHVYQYGIYIMLKSKVLPFSVTWLSSSGGISSISVSWQPPLQTVELDLVLSFQSKVRYDTFLHVTDCEVMSYAKECRLSKFDTYMQLCLQNMFPKVNINAKCAFIKEIVYLCGNKTHLWSLWRKITLCQEPSCPGDLTYQELGPAFPPTCSNPQPNSDALINTCLPPAGMVVNDRADDFRSVRVTDCPCVHGGKTYAPGQSIISKCQSCVCKEGKWVCSPNACPPRCIIEGQVVTTFDGKQYSLPGKCTYVAAKGLSWTVTIKFSHTDMSIEEMNLDVYNVCFYASVFLLRMLISRSCHCSTLICVWTGFLTEHATVFWQSSMFVQVRTSFGMKMQVQVSPEIQLYLYMPPTERTKGLCGTYNNNTEDDFTTSSGIIENSARPFASSWTVGVCSLDDLPICMNTNNEIFAEDKCAQLTNTSGVFASFLPRLIRMSVCLQACVQRICQCTSGLQKCLCVALGNYAKACASQGIDVGDWRAASSCSKYISLRTIGLTLLNRTTA
;
A
#
# COMPACT_ATOMS: atom_id res chain seq x y z
N MET A 1 4.46 25.41 23.09
CA MET A 1 4.83 24.46 24.16
C MET A 1 6.05 23.68 23.68
N MET A 2 7.22 23.86 24.30
CA MET A 2 8.39 23.02 23.99
C MET A 2 8.11 21.62 24.52
N THR A 3 7.87 20.67 23.63
CA THR A 3 7.81 19.25 23.99
C THR A 3 9.21 18.82 24.44
N CYS A 4 9.41 18.54 25.73
CA CYS A 4 10.67 17.99 26.23
C CYS A 4 10.83 16.55 25.72
N TYR A 5 11.90 16.28 25.00
CA TYR A 5 12.31 14.93 24.61
C TYR A 5 13.44 14.47 25.50
N TRP A 6 13.40 13.20 25.91
CA TRP A 6 14.58 12.54 26.49
C TRP A 6 15.40 11.95 25.35
N ILE A 7 16.70 12.22 25.33
CA ILE A 7 17.61 11.78 24.27
C ILE A 7 18.68 10.90 24.88
N LEU A 8 18.85 9.70 24.32
CA LEU A 8 19.99 8.84 24.53
C LEU A 8 20.73 8.72 23.21
N SER A 9 22.04 8.86 23.20
CA SER A 9 22.83 8.80 21.97
C SER A 9 24.13 8.03 22.15
N THR A 10 24.60 7.45 21.06
CA THR A 10 26.00 7.03 20.93
C THR A 10 26.57 7.53 19.62
N PHE A 11 27.76 8.08 19.71
CA PHE A 11 28.45 8.78 18.63
C PHE A 11 29.95 8.67 18.85
N GLY A 12 30.74 9.14 17.88
CA GLY A 12 32.18 8.96 17.97
C GLY A 12 32.58 7.50 17.82
N SER A 13 33.76 7.15 18.35
CA SER A 13 34.25 5.78 18.38
C SER A 13 33.72 4.96 19.57
N GLY A 14 32.98 5.59 20.49
CA GLY A 14 32.51 4.92 21.70
C GLY A 14 31.89 5.83 22.76
N VAL A 15 31.47 7.06 22.45
CA VAL A 15 30.80 7.92 23.44
C VAL A 15 29.35 7.51 23.61
N PHE A 16 28.88 7.54 24.84
CA PHE A 16 27.49 7.33 25.21
C PHE A 16 26.98 8.50 26.01
N GLN A 17 25.78 8.94 25.69
CA GLN A 17 25.00 9.88 26.47
C GLN A 17 23.73 9.19 26.95
N THR A 18 23.53 9.11 28.26
CA THR A 18 22.29 8.56 28.85
C THR A 18 21.14 9.57 28.78
N PHE A 19 19.91 9.11 29.02
CA PHE A 19 18.73 9.99 29.10
C PHE A 19 18.85 11.09 30.18
N ASN A 20 19.65 10.85 31.23
CA ASN A 20 19.93 11.84 32.28
C ASN A 20 21.09 12.79 31.91
N GLY A 21 21.64 12.67 30.69
CA GLY A 21 22.76 13.49 30.21
C GLY A 21 24.13 13.11 30.78
N THR A 22 24.27 11.92 31.36
CA THR A 22 25.58 11.38 31.80
C THR A 22 26.36 10.92 30.57
N LEU A 23 27.65 11.27 30.52
CA LEU A 23 28.54 10.94 29.41
C LEU A 23 29.66 10.01 29.87
N PHE A 24 29.97 9.00 29.07
CA PHE A 24 31.12 8.11 29.27
C PHE A 24 31.56 7.47 27.94
N HIS A 25 32.73 6.83 27.95
CA HIS A 25 33.28 6.14 26.79
C HIS A 25 33.36 4.63 27.02
N VAL A 26 32.93 3.85 26.03
CA VAL A 26 33.06 2.39 26.03
C VAL A 26 33.85 1.95 24.81
N LYS A 27 35.04 1.38 25.05
CA LYS A 27 35.88 0.78 24.02
C LYS A 27 35.62 -0.73 23.98
N SER A 28 34.75 -1.18 23.08
CA SER A 28 34.44 -2.60 22.90
C SER A 28 33.97 -2.88 21.48
N THR A 29 34.35 -4.05 20.95
CA THR A 29 33.83 -4.60 19.69
C THR A 29 32.77 -5.68 19.90
N CYS A 30 32.50 -6.03 21.17
CA CYS A 30 31.40 -6.92 21.52
C CYS A 30 30.06 -6.19 21.35
N PRO A 31 28.97 -6.91 20.98
CA PRO A 31 27.64 -6.32 20.95
C PRO A 31 27.22 -5.88 22.36
N PHE A 32 26.69 -4.67 22.48
CA PHE A 32 26.15 -4.12 23.72
C PHE A 32 24.73 -3.59 23.51
N THR A 33 23.89 -3.76 24.54
CA THR A 33 22.51 -3.25 24.52
C THR A 33 22.52 -1.81 24.98
N LEU A 34 22.17 -0.92 24.06
CA LEU A 34 22.13 0.53 24.27
C LEU A 34 20.93 0.94 25.12
N THR A 35 19.78 0.30 24.89
CA THR A 35 18.61 0.41 25.77
C THR A 35 17.72 -0.82 25.59
N ARG A 36 17.05 -1.23 26.66
CA ARG A 36 16.01 -2.25 26.65
C ARG A 36 14.92 -1.85 27.64
N PHE A 37 13.68 -1.93 27.22
CA PHE A 37 12.52 -1.67 28.06
C PHE A 37 11.30 -2.35 27.48
N THR A 38 10.30 -2.56 28.33
CA THR A 38 8.99 -3.06 27.94
C THR A 38 7.96 -2.03 28.37
N PHE A 39 7.08 -1.63 27.45
CA PHE A 39 6.04 -0.65 27.74
C PHE A 39 4.71 -1.11 27.15
N ALA A 40 3.66 -1.16 27.98
CA ALA A 40 2.33 -1.62 27.58
C ALA A 40 2.35 -3.00 26.85
N GLY A 41 3.21 -3.92 27.30
CA GLY A 41 3.38 -5.24 26.69
C GLY A 41 4.17 -5.26 25.38
N VAL A 42 4.70 -4.11 24.94
CA VAL A 42 5.56 -3.99 23.76
C VAL A 42 7.03 -3.96 24.20
N ASP A 43 7.78 -4.96 23.75
CA ASP A 43 9.22 -5.03 23.97
C ASP A 43 10.00 -4.17 22.97
N CYS A 44 10.96 -3.41 23.50
CA CYS A 44 11.93 -2.66 22.71
C CYS A 44 13.35 -2.97 23.18
N SER A 45 14.25 -3.24 22.24
CA SER A 45 15.68 -3.32 22.51
C SER A 45 16.49 -2.79 21.35
N ILE A 46 17.58 -2.07 21.67
CA ILE A 46 18.52 -1.58 20.68
C ILE A 46 19.90 -2.11 21.06
N THR A 47 20.48 -2.92 20.17
CA THR A 47 21.80 -3.50 20.34
C THR A 47 22.73 -2.97 19.26
N VAL A 48 23.93 -2.59 19.66
CA VAL A 48 24.93 -2.00 18.77
C VAL A 48 26.21 -2.81 18.87
N GLN A 49 26.87 -3.01 17.73
CA GLN A 49 28.18 -3.61 17.64
C GLN A 49 29.12 -2.69 16.85
N ARG A 50 30.30 -2.41 17.43
CA ARG A 50 31.33 -1.55 16.83
C ARG A 50 32.47 -2.37 16.25
N GLU A 51 33.11 -1.80 15.25
CA GLU A 51 34.37 -2.28 14.69
C GLU A 51 35.57 -1.65 15.39
N PRO A 52 36.78 -2.23 15.23
CA PRO A 52 38.02 -1.62 15.72
C PRO A 52 38.27 -0.20 15.21
N THR A 53 37.64 0.18 14.10
CA THR A 53 37.67 1.52 13.49
C THR A 53 36.85 2.55 14.25
N GLY A 54 36.02 2.12 15.21
CA GLY A 54 35.11 2.95 15.97
C GLY A 54 33.72 3.11 15.33
N LEU A 55 33.50 2.72 14.07
CA LEU A 55 32.15 2.75 13.47
C LEU A 55 31.28 1.60 13.97
N MET A 56 29.97 1.78 13.94
CA MET A 56 29.00 0.73 14.22
C MET A 56 28.70 -0.03 12.91
N ASN A 57 29.06 -1.31 12.82
CA ASN A 57 28.81 -2.11 11.61
C ASN A 57 27.49 -2.87 11.65
N ARG A 58 26.96 -3.11 12.86
CA ARG A 58 25.69 -3.80 13.07
C ARG A 58 24.90 -3.15 14.18
N VAL A 59 23.66 -2.77 13.86
CA VAL A 59 22.67 -2.30 14.83
C VAL A 59 21.40 -3.12 14.66
N VAL A 60 20.86 -3.58 15.78
CA VAL A 60 19.62 -4.37 15.83
C VAL A 60 18.61 -3.59 16.65
N ILE A 61 17.51 -3.21 16.03
CA ILE A 61 16.38 -2.50 16.65
C ILE A 61 15.20 -3.45 16.68
N LEU A 62 14.78 -3.84 17.87
CA LEU A 62 13.60 -4.67 18.10
C LEU A 62 12.45 -3.78 18.53
N VAL A 63 11.31 -3.86 17.85
CA VAL A 63 10.06 -3.20 18.24
C VAL A 63 8.92 -4.19 18.08
N ASN A 64 8.29 -4.59 19.19
CA ASN A 64 7.15 -5.51 19.18
C ASN A 64 7.41 -6.80 18.37
N LYS A 65 8.52 -7.50 18.66
CA LYS A 65 8.97 -8.72 17.96
C LYS A 65 9.37 -8.52 16.48
N VAL A 66 9.36 -7.29 15.97
CA VAL A 66 9.88 -6.97 14.63
C VAL A 66 11.31 -6.50 14.77
N THR A 67 12.22 -7.20 14.10
CA THR A 67 13.64 -6.89 14.10
C THR A 67 14.01 -6.08 12.86
N THR A 68 14.53 -4.88 13.07
CA THR A 68 15.19 -4.07 12.03
C THR A 68 16.70 -4.17 12.21
N ILE A 69 17.40 -4.62 11.18
CA ILE A 69 18.84 -4.82 11.18
C ILE A 69 19.48 -3.81 10.25
N LEU A 70 20.39 -3.00 10.79
CA LEU A 70 21.25 -2.09 10.06
C LEU A 70 22.63 -2.74 9.95
N GLN A 71 23.03 -3.13 8.75
CA GLN A 71 24.32 -3.79 8.54
C GLN A 71 24.88 -3.47 7.16
N ASN A 72 26.17 -3.11 7.09
CA ASN A 72 26.87 -2.80 5.84
C ASN A 72 26.16 -1.75 4.96
N GLY A 73 25.55 -0.73 5.59
CA GLY A 73 24.80 0.31 4.88
C GLY A 73 23.43 -0.12 4.34
N VAL A 74 23.01 -1.36 4.61
CA VAL A 74 21.70 -1.89 4.22
C VAL A 74 20.78 -1.89 5.43
N VAL A 75 19.56 -1.38 5.24
CA VAL A 75 18.46 -1.50 6.20
C VAL A 75 17.61 -2.70 5.80
N SER A 76 17.39 -3.61 6.74
CA SER A 76 16.61 -4.82 6.52
C SER A 76 15.65 -5.08 7.67
N VAL A 77 14.51 -5.69 7.36
CA VAL A 77 13.47 -6.02 8.35
C VAL A 77 13.15 -7.50 8.25
N GLU A 78 13.11 -8.17 9.41
CA GLU A 78 12.66 -9.56 9.51
C GLU A 78 11.15 -9.64 9.22
N GLY A 79 10.78 -10.46 8.24
CA GLY A 79 9.39 -10.67 7.85
C GLY A 79 8.61 -11.59 8.79
N ASN A 80 7.30 -11.40 8.84
CA ASN A 80 6.39 -12.20 9.66
C ASN A 80 6.23 -13.63 9.12
N ARG A 81 6.12 -14.63 10.01
CA ARG A 81 5.84 -16.04 9.66
C ARG A 81 4.53 -16.23 8.87
N TYR A 82 3.59 -15.28 8.96
CA TYR A 82 2.27 -15.34 8.31
C TYR A 82 2.30 -15.20 6.78
N LEU A 83 3.41 -14.71 6.21
CA LEU A 83 3.58 -14.62 4.75
C LEU A 83 4.32 -15.85 4.17
N LEU A 84 4.68 -16.80 5.02
CA LEU A 84 5.29 -18.07 4.65
C LEU A 84 4.28 -19.19 4.90
N PRO A 85 4.28 -20.25 4.08
CA PRO A 85 3.55 -21.46 4.40
C PRO A 85 3.97 -21.94 5.79
N ILE A 86 2.98 -22.31 6.61
CA ILE A 86 3.01 -22.51 8.09
C ILE A 86 4.08 -23.53 8.57
N LYS A 87 4.91 -24.08 7.68
CA LYS A 87 6.01 -25.03 7.97
C LYS A 87 7.43 -24.51 7.71
N SER A 88 7.64 -23.25 7.32
CA SER A 88 9.02 -22.73 7.13
C SER A 88 9.65 -22.27 8.44
N THR A 89 10.74 -22.92 8.87
CA THR A 89 11.60 -22.46 9.98
C THR A 89 12.57 -21.34 9.58
N LYS A 90 12.57 -20.90 8.31
CA LYS A 90 13.44 -19.82 7.83
C LYS A 90 12.77 -18.45 8.04
N ILE A 91 13.41 -17.60 8.85
CA ILE A 91 13.10 -16.16 8.91
C ILE A 91 13.61 -15.52 7.63
N LEU A 92 12.72 -14.91 6.83
CA LEU A 92 13.12 -14.13 5.65
C LEU A 92 13.45 -12.70 6.10
N VAL A 93 14.66 -12.24 5.76
CA VAL A 93 15.12 -10.87 5.97
C VAL A 93 14.99 -10.12 4.65
N PHE A 94 14.18 -9.06 4.61
CA PHE A 94 13.95 -8.28 3.41
C PHE A 94 14.74 -6.98 3.44
N LYS A 95 15.46 -6.67 2.35
CA LYS A 95 16.01 -5.33 2.12
C LYS A 95 14.84 -4.38 1.84
N ILE A 96 14.76 -3.27 2.58
CA ILE A 96 13.68 -2.30 2.41
C ILE A 96 14.10 -1.16 1.46
N THR A 97 13.13 -0.58 0.78
CA THR A 97 13.24 0.73 0.12
C THR A 97 12.59 1.79 1.01
N LEU A 98 13.14 3.00 1.02
CA LEU A 98 12.59 4.11 1.80
C LEU A 98 11.60 4.92 0.94
N PRO A 99 10.49 5.42 1.51
CA PRO A 99 10.01 5.13 2.86
C PRO A 99 9.44 3.70 2.97
N PHE A 100 9.58 3.11 4.15
CA PHE A 100 9.06 1.79 4.48
C PHE A 100 7.99 1.90 5.58
N ASP A 101 6.81 1.37 5.28
CA ASP A 101 5.68 1.35 6.20
C ASP A 101 5.32 -0.07 6.64
N HIS A 102 5.36 -0.29 7.95
CA HIS A 102 4.90 -1.50 8.60
C HIS A 102 3.80 -1.16 9.64
N THR A 103 3.14 -2.19 10.17
CA THR A 103 2.10 -2.06 11.21
C THR A 103 2.62 -1.35 12.46
N TYR A 104 3.86 -1.63 12.88
CA TYR A 104 4.43 -1.12 14.14
C TYR A 104 5.49 -0.03 13.98
N GLN A 105 6.01 0.17 12.77
CA GLN A 105 7.14 1.08 12.53
C GLN A 105 7.02 1.75 11.16
N HIS A 106 7.57 2.96 11.06
CA HIS A 106 7.74 3.73 9.83
C HIS A 106 9.20 4.12 9.71
N VAL A 107 9.87 3.74 8.62
CA VAL A 107 11.29 4.06 8.37
C VAL A 107 11.40 4.97 7.16
N TYR A 108 12.03 6.13 7.30
CA TYR A 108 12.06 7.15 6.26
C TYR A 108 13.31 8.03 6.33
N GLN A 109 13.59 8.75 5.24
CA GLN A 109 14.68 9.72 5.15
C GLN A 109 14.34 10.97 5.98
N TYR A 110 15.27 11.43 6.81
CA TYR A 110 15.12 12.58 7.69
C TYR A 110 16.38 13.46 7.62
N GLY A 111 16.39 14.46 6.73
CA GLY A 111 17.60 15.17 6.34
C GLY A 111 18.62 14.23 5.72
N ILE A 112 19.87 14.26 6.20
CA ILE A 112 20.91 13.27 5.84
C ILE A 112 20.82 11.97 6.66
N TYR A 113 19.87 11.89 7.60
CA TYR A 113 19.71 10.75 8.50
C TYR A 113 18.61 9.82 8.01
N ILE A 114 18.57 8.61 8.57
CA ILE A 114 17.41 7.73 8.46
C ILE A 114 16.76 7.68 9.84
N MET A 115 15.43 7.77 9.87
CA MET A 115 14.64 7.76 11.09
C MET A 115 13.64 6.60 11.06
N LEU A 116 13.65 5.80 12.12
CA LEU A 116 12.61 4.83 12.45
C LEU A 116 11.71 5.46 13.51
N LYS A 117 10.44 5.65 13.18
CA LYS A 117 9.39 6.09 14.09
C LYS A 117 8.53 4.89 14.48
N SER A 118 8.40 4.63 15.78
CA SER A 118 7.45 3.63 16.25
C SER A 118 6.02 4.17 16.11
N LYS A 119 5.10 3.30 15.66
CA LYS A 119 3.65 3.60 15.59
C LYS A 119 2.91 3.16 16.84
N VAL A 120 3.57 2.36 17.70
CA VAL A 120 2.99 1.77 18.91
C VAL A 120 3.54 2.36 20.19
N LEU A 121 4.69 3.04 20.12
CA LEU A 121 5.38 3.64 21.26
C LEU A 121 5.84 5.06 20.90
N PRO A 122 5.89 6.01 21.86
CA PRO A 122 6.24 7.40 21.62
C PRO A 122 7.77 7.60 21.53
N PHE A 123 8.43 6.82 20.66
CA PHE A 123 9.87 6.92 20.44
C PHE A 123 10.27 6.87 18.98
N SER A 124 11.47 7.38 18.71
CA SER A 124 12.11 7.24 17.42
C SER A 124 13.61 7.00 17.56
N VAL A 125 14.16 6.31 16.57
CA VAL A 125 15.59 6.04 16.44
C VAL A 125 16.07 6.70 15.17
N THR A 126 17.06 7.57 15.28
CA THR A 126 17.66 8.29 14.15
C THR A 126 19.13 7.93 14.06
N TRP A 127 19.65 7.64 12.87
CA TRP A 127 21.06 7.29 12.68
C TRP A 127 21.65 7.91 11.42
N LEU A 128 22.97 8.10 11.44
CA LEU A 128 23.76 8.60 10.33
C LEU A 128 24.59 7.47 9.72
N SER A 129 24.23 7.05 8.51
CA SER A 129 24.99 6.10 7.71
C SER A 129 26.17 6.79 7.02
N SER A 130 27.35 6.19 7.07
CA SER A 130 28.57 6.67 6.42
C SER A 130 29.25 5.54 5.64
N SER A 131 30.24 5.86 4.82
CA SER A 131 31.09 4.84 4.18
C SER A 131 31.80 4.01 5.26
N GLY A 132 31.48 2.71 5.30
CA GLY A 132 32.05 1.77 6.28
C GLY A 132 31.23 1.52 7.54
N GLY A 133 30.09 2.20 7.77
CA GLY A 133 29.22 1.92 8.92
C GLY A 133 28.41 3.11 9.40
N ILE A 134 27.84 3.00 10.60
CA ILE A 134 27.03 4.05 11.23
C ILE A 134 27.95 4.83 12.20
N SER A 135 27.95 6.16 12.09
CA SER A 135 28.81 7.03 12.90
C SER A 135 28.11 7.58 14.15
N SER A 136 26.79 7.74 14.10
CA SER A 136 25.97 8.14 15.25
C SER A 136 24.57 7.54 15.19
N ILE A 137 24.01 7.29 16.37
CA ILE A 137 22.63 6.86 16.57
C ILE A 137 22.07 7.54 17.82
N SER A 138 20.84 8.03 17.71
CA SER A 138 20.12 8.70 18.79
C SER A 138 18.72 8.12 18.93
N VAL A 139 18.33 7.87 20.16
CA VAL A 139 16.99 7.44 20.56
C VAL A 139 16.31 8.61 21.24
N SER A 140 15.20 9.07 20.68
CA SER A 140 14.38 10.11 21.29
C SER A 140 13.08 9.53 21.80
N TRP A 141 12.66 9.97 22.98
CA TRP A 141 11.45 9.52 23.66
C TRP A 141 10.60 10.72 24.09
N GLN A 142 9.30 10.68 23.79
CA GLN A 142 8.32 11.67 24.23
C GLN A 142 7.61 11.19 25.52
N PRO A 143 7.54 12.01 26.58
CA PRO A 143 6.63 11.78 27.72
C PRO A 143 5.15 11.71 27.25
N PRO A 144 4.23 11.10 28.01
CA PRO A 144 4.27 10.89 29.46
C PRO A 144 4.65 9.45 29.80
N LEU A 145 5.35 9.20 30.90
CA LEU A 145 4.96 8.19 31.91
C LEU A 145 6.03 8.05 32.99
N GLN A 146 5.57 8.17 34.22
CA GLN A 146 6.32 8.20 35.47
C GLN A 146 6.91 6.84 35.89
N THR A 147 6.89 5.81 35.05
CA THR A 147 7.22 4.43 35.50
C THR A 147 7.75 3.54 34.38
N VAL A 148 8.77 3.98 33.64
CA VAL A 148 9.60 3.04 32.88
C VAL A 148 10.89 2.87 33.64
N GLU A 149 11.09 1.70 34.26
CA GLU A 149 12.43 1.24 34.63
C GLU A 149 13.21 1.10 33.32
N LEU A 150 13.89 2.18 32.93
CA LEU A 150 14.90 2.10 31.91
C LEU A 150 16.09 1.39 32.53
N ASP A 151 16.16 0.09 32.32
CA ASP A 151 17.36 -0.68 32.55
C ASP A 151 18.44 -0.21 31.56
N LEU A 152 19.17 0.82 31.96
CA LEU A 152 20.52 1.08 31.48
C LEU A 152 21.39 -0.06 32.01
N VAL A 153 21.40 -1.19 31.30
CA VAL A 153 22.34 -2.29 31.58
C VAL A 153 23.72 -1.89 31.08
N LEU A 154 24.35 -0.93 31.75
CA LEU A 154 25.78 -0.66 31.66
C LEU A 154 26.35 -0.67 33.08
N SER A 155 26.34 -1.84 33.70
CA SER A 155 27.20 -2.15 34.85
C SER A 155 28.62 -2.44 34.37
N PHE A 156 29.32 -1.43 33.84
CA PHE A 156 30.75 -1.54 33.56
C PHE A 156 31.53 -0.48 34.33
N GLN A 157 31.98 -0.84 35.53
CA GLN A 157 33.12 -0.23 36.19
C GLN A 157 34.40 -0.89 35.66
N SER A 158 34.92 -0.44 34.52
CA SER A 158 36.30 -0.76 34.15
C SER A 158 37.13 0.53 34.10
N LYS A 159 38.00 0.68 35.12
CA LYS A 159 39.13 1.61 35.06
C LYS A 159 40.05 1.16 33.93
N VAL A 160 40.01 1.84 32.80
CA VAL A 160 40.98 1.64 31.72
C VAL A 160 42.26 2.38 32.09
N ARG A 161 43.38 1.66 32.09
CA ARG A 161 44.74 2.16 32.36
C ARG A 161 45.19 3.01 31.16
N TYR A 162 45.71 4.20 31.44
CA TYR A 162 46.22 5.13 30.43
C TYR A 162 47.54 4.62 29.87
N ASP A 163 47.63 4.47 28.53
CA ASP A 163 48.89 4.60 27.83
C ASP A 163 48.97 6.04 27.32
N THR A 164 49.71 6.85 28.05
CA THR A 164 50.11 8.20 27.65
C THR A 164 51.03 8.11 26.44
N PHE A 165 50.91 9.08 25.54
CA PHE A 165 51.70 9.31 24.31
C PHE A 165 51.16 8.66 23.03
N LEU A 166 50.22 9.33 22.35
CA LEU A 166 50.29 9.75 20.93
C LEU A 166 48.93 10.36 20.50
N HIS A 167 48.93 11.53 19.86
CA HIS A 167 47.79 12.26 19.24
C HIS A 167 46.99 13.27 20.09
N VAL A 168 47.71 14.21 20.73
CA VAL A 168 47.12 15.45 21.30
C VAL A 168 46.53 16.37 20.20
N THR A 169 47.01 16.26 18.96
CA THR A 169 46.68 17.17 17.85
C THR A 169 45.22 17.11 17.41
N ASP A 170 44.60 15.92 17.40
CA ASP A 170 43.20 15.78 16.97
C ASP A 170 42.19 16.37 17.96
N CYS A 171 42.59 16.53 19.22
CA CYS A 171 41.81 17.21 20.25
C CYS A 171 42.14 18.71 20.38
N GLU A 172 43.04 19.26 19.57
CA GLU A 172 43.34 20.70 19.57
C GLU A 172 42.10 21.56 19.27
N VAL A 173 41.16 21.03 18.47
CA VAL A 173 39.87 21.68 18.20
C VAL A 173 39.10 22.02 19.49
N MET A 174 39.30 21.24 20.56
CA MET A 174 38.68 21.48 21.87
C MET A 174 39.18 22.75 22.55
N SER A 175 40.39 23.23 22.20
CA SER A 175 40.90 24.49 22.74
C SER A 175 40.04 25.69 22.31
N TYR A 176 39.48 25.64 21.10
CA TYR A 176 38.55 26.64 20.57
C TYR A 176 37.17 26.53 21.23
N ALA A 177 36.78 25.35 21.72
CA ALA A 177 35.51 25.16 22.43
C ALA A 177 35.45 25.80 23.82
N LYS A 178 36.55 26.38 24.33
CA LYS A 178 36.56 27.14 25.60
C LYS A 178 35.60 28.33 25.56
N GLU A 179 35.42 28.95 24.39
CA GLU A 179 34.50 30.08 24.21
C GLU A 179 33.02 29.70 24.44
N CYS A 180 32.70 28.41 24.32
CA CYS A 180 31.33 27.90 24.39
C CYS A 180 30.77 27.79 25.81
N ARG A 181 31.57 28.08 26.86
CA ARG A 181 31.19 27.95 28.28
C ARG A 181 30.48 26.62 28.62
N LEU A 182 30.94 25.52 28.03
CA LEU A 182 30.36 24.20 28.25
C LEU A 182 30.48 23.82 29.73
N SER A 183 29.35 23.55 30.39
CA SER A 183 29.31 23.18 31.81
C SER A 183 30.09 21.90 32.14
N LYS A 184 30.41 21.08 31.14
CA LYS A 184 31.16 19.82 31.25
C LYS A 184 32.41 19.79 30.37
N PHE A 185 33.09 20.93 30.20
CA PHE A 185 34.25 21.04 29.30
C PHE A 185 35.33 19.97 29.58
N ASP A 186 35.71 19.77 30.84
CA ASP A 186 36.72 18.77 31.22
C ASP A 186 36.29 17.34 30.87
N THR A 187 35.00 17.04 31.00
CA THR A 187 34.43 15.76 30.58
C THR A 187 34.55 15.57 29.07
N TYR A 188 34.21 16.58 28.26
CA TYR A 188 34.36 16.49 26.80
C TYR A 188 35.82 16.38 26.37
N MET A 189 36.74 17.06 27.06
CA MET A 189 38.16 16.94 26.79
C MET A 189 38.68 15.52 27.07
N GLN A 190 38.29 14.94 28.21
CA GLN A 190 38.59 13.54 28.56
C GLN A 190 38.02 12.57 27.52
N LEU A 191 36.76 12.75 27.11
CA LEU A 191 36.12 11.93 26.08
C LEU A 191 36.83 12.07 24.73
N CYS A 192 37.32 13.26 24.37
CA CYS A 192 38.08 13.46 23.15
C CYS A 192 39.32 12.58 23.14
N LEU A 193 40.12 12.62 24.20
CA LEU A 193 41.33 11.80 24.32
C LEU A 193 41.04 10.30 24.26
N GLN A 194 39.85 9.87 24.70
CA GLN A 194 39.42 8.48 24.62
C GLN A 194 38.91 8.09 23.22
N ASN A 195 38.37 9.04 22.45
CA ASN A 195 37.85 8.80 21.10
C ASN A 195 38.93 8.83 20.02
N MET A 196 39.99 9.61 20.22
CA MET A 196 41.06 9.75 19.24
C MET A 196 42.11 8.67 19.44
N PHE A 197 42.25 7.76 18.48
CA PHE A 197 43.30 6.72 18.47
C PHE A 197 43.77 6.46 17.03
N PRO A 198 44.98 5.89 16.80
CA PRO A 198 45.62 5.88 15.48
C PRO A 198 44.83 5.26 14.32
N LYS A 199 43.88 4.36 14.61
CA LYS A 199 43.06 3.64 13.60
C LYS A 199 41.59 4.11 13.58
N VAL A 200 41.27 5.23 14.23
CA VAL A 200 39.89 5.72 14.26
C VAL A 200 39.47 6.14 12.86
N ASN A 201 38.26 5.75 12.46
CA ASN A 201 37.69 6.19 11.19
C ASN A 201 37.38 7.69 11.25
N ILE A 202 37.67 8.41 10.16
CA ILE A 202 37.41 9.86 10.08
C ILE A 202 35.94 10.19 10.35
N ASN A 203 34.98 9.38 9.89
CA ASN A 203 33.55 9.59 10.13
C ASN A 203 33.18 9.46 11.62
N ALA A 204 33.85 8.56 12.36
CA ALA A 204 33.68 8.43 13.80
C ALA A 204 34.27 9.67 14.51
N LYS A 205 35.50 10.07 14.18
CA LYS A 205 36.12 11.32 14.68
C LYS A 205 35.21 12.52 14.45
N CYS A 206 34.70 12.69 13.24
CA CYS A 206 33.86 13.82 12.86
C CYS A 206 32.51 13.82 13.57
N ALA A 207 31.91 12.64 13.79
CA ALA A 207 30.66 12.55 14.55
C ALA A 207 30.83 13.06 16.00
N PHE A 208 31.95 12.74 16.66
CA PHE A 208 32.24 13.25 18.00
C PHE A 208 32.40 14.77 18.03
N ILE A 209 33.24 15.32 17.15
CA ILE A 209 33.52 16.76 17.13
C ILE A 209 32.26 17.55 16.77
N LYS A 210 31.46 17.02 15.83
CA LYS A 210 30.19 17.63 15.42
C LYS A 210 29.24 17.84 16.61
N GLU A 211 29.07 16.85 17.49
CA GLU A 211 28.20 17.01 18.67
C GLU A 211 28.64 18.20 19.55
N ILE A 212 29.96 18.38 19.72
CA ILE A 212 30.51 19.48 20.53
C ILE A 212 30.28 20.83 19.85
N VAL A 213 30.51 20.90 18.55
CA VAL A 213 30.26 22.11 17.74
C VAL A 213 28.77 22.51 17.79
N TYR A 214 27.87 21.53 17.75
CA TYR A 214 26.43 21.76 17.85
C TYR A 214 26.01 22.29 19.23
N LEU A 215 26.62 21.79 20.30
CA LEU A 215 26.41 22.30 21.66
C LEU A 215 26.90 23.74 21.83
N CYS A 216 27.99 24.12 21.15
CA CYS A 216 28.50 25.49 21.12
C CYS A 216 27.56 26.47 20.41
N GLY A 217 26.83 26.00 19.40
CA GLY A 217 25.88 26.79 18.63
C GLY A 217 26.51 27.51 17.43
N ASN A 218 25.65 27.85 16.47
CA ASN A 218 26.03 28.30 15.13
C ASN A 218 26.63 29.71 15.02
N LYS A 219 26.69 30.46 16.13
CA LYS A 219 27.27 31.81 16.19
C LYS A 219 28.72 31.82 16.65
N THR A 220 29.27 30.67 17.04
CA THR A 220 30.62 30.56 17.59
C THR A 220 31.69 30.55 16.49
N HIS A 221 32.91 30.97 16.84
CA HIS A 221 34.02 30.89 15.90
C HIS A 221 34.35 29.43 15.57
N LEU A 222 34.24 28.55 16.57
CA LEU A 222 34.37 27.09 16.39
C LEU A 222 33.46 26.55 15.28
N TRP A 223 32.20 26.97 15.21
CA TRP A 223 31.25 26.54 14.16
C TRP A 223 31.78 26.81 12.74
N SER A 224 32.47 27.93 12.53
CA SER A 224 33.00 28.31 11.22
C SER A 224 34.32 27.62 10.85
N LEU A 225 35.13 27.20 11.84
CA LEU A 225 36.49 26.73 11.60
C LEU A 225 36.67 25.21 11.76
N TRP A 226 35.79 24.51 12.49
CA TRP A 226 36.05 23.13 12.92
C TRP A 226 36.32 22.17 11.76
N ARG A 227 35.60 22.28 10.63
CA ARG A 227 35.84 21.42 9.45
C ARG A 227 37.22 21.64 8.84
N LYS A 228 37.69 22.90 8.82
CA LYS A 228 39.03 23.28 8.32
C LYS A 228 40.13 22.74 9.23
N ILE A 229 39.93 22.77 10.55
CA ILE A 229 40.91 22.26 11.53
C ILE A 229 40.95 20.72 11.51
N THR A 230 39.79 20.09 11.45
CA THR A 230 39.66 18.64 11.72
C THR A 230 39.71 17.77 10.46
N LEU A 231 39.68 18.39 9.29
CA LEU A 231 39.57 17.76 7.97
C LEU A 231 38.25 17.00 7.78
N CYS A 232 37.22 17.33 8.57
CA CYS A 232 35.88 16.76 8.46
C CYS A 232 35.12 17.36 7.28
N GLN A 233 35.02 16.60 6.19
CA GLN A 233 34.29 17.00 5.00
C GLN A 233 32.78 17.15 5.25
N GLU A 234 32.16 18.02 4.46
CA GLU A 234 30.70 18.10 4.40
C GLU A 234 30.13 16.79 3.83
N PRO A 235 28.96 16.34 4.32
CA PRO A 235 28.25 15.22 3.73
C PRO A 235 28.00 15.43 2.24
N SER A 236 28.25 14.40 1.44
CA SER A 236 27.94 14.42 0.01
C SER A 236 26.44 14.28 -0.19
N CYS A 237 25.85 15.18 -0.99
CA CYS A 237 24.45 15.14 -1.36
C CYS A 237 24.29 14.51 -2.76
N PRO A 238 23.20 13.76 -3.02
CA PRO A 238 22.96 13.18 -4.33
C PRO A 238 22.55 14.25 -5.35
N GLY A 239 22.92 14.04 -6.61
CA GLY A 239 22.51 14.90 -7.73
C GLY A 239 23.06 16.33 -7.62
N ASP A 240 22.17 17.30 -7.82
CA ASP A 240 22.46 18.75 -7.74
C ASP A 240 22.03 19.37 -6.39
N LEU A 241 21.71 18.55 -5.40
CA LEU A 241 21.33 19.02 -4.07
C LEU A 241 22.54 19.60 -3.34
N THR A 242 22.31 20.68 -2.60
CA THR A 242 23.32 21.35 -1.79
C THR A 242 23.13 21.02 -0.31
N TYR A 243 24.23 20.71 0.36
CA TYR A 243 24.23 20.45 1.79
C TYR A 243 23.92 21.72 2.58
N GLN A 244 23.09 21.58 3.62
CA GLN A 244 22.82 22.63 4.59
C GLN A 244 22.93 22.08 6.00
N GLU A 245 23.74 22.76 6.84
CA GLU A 245 24.02 22.35 8.22
C GLU A 245 22.76 22.44 9.12
N LEU A 246 21.95 23.48 8.91
CA LEU A 246 20.64 23.69 9.55
C LEU A 246 19.60 24.05 8.49
N GLY A 247 18.82 23.07 8.05
CA GLY A 247 17.71 23.25 7.11
C GLY A 247 16.53 22.35 7.46
N PRO A 248 15.40 22.51 6.77
CA PRO A 248 14.23 21.66 6.99
C PRO A 248 14.56 20.18 6.77
N ALA A 249 14.06 19.34 7.67
CA ALA A 249 14.31 17.90 7.62
C ALA A 249 13.79 17.20 6.35
N PHE A 250 12.82 17.80 5.66
CA PHE A 250 12.27 17.27 4.43
C PHE A 250 12.51 18.28 3.30
N PRO A 251 13.28 17.91 2.26
CA PRO A 251 13.39 18.76 1.07
C PRO A 251 12.04 18.80 0.33
N PRO A 252 11.71 19.90 -0.35
CA PRO A 252 10.52 19.97 -1.18
C PRO A 252 10.68 19.01 -2.38
N THR A 253 9.65 18.22 -2.67
CA THR A 253 9.67 17.22 -3.76
C THR A 253 8.51 17.41 -4.72
N CYS A 254 8.55 16.77 -5.89
CA CYS A 254 7.41 16.77 -6.81
C CYS A 254 6.13 16.19 -6.20
N SER A 255 6.25 15.21 -5.30
CA SER A 255 5.09 14.64 -4.59
C SER A 255 4.63 15.49 -3.41
N ASN A 256 5.53 16.24 -2.79
CA ASN A 256 5.21 17.18 -1.72
C ASN A 256 6.03 18.48 -1.85
N PRO A 257 5.56 19.45 -2.67
CA PRO A 257 6.31 20.68 -2.94
C PRO A 257 6.45 21.61 -1.74
N GLN A 258 5.58 21.46 -0.73
CA GLN A 258 5.57 22.28 0.49
C GLN A 258 5.52 21.36 1.71
N PRO A 259 6.63 20.69 2.04
CA PRO A 259 6.69 19.82 3.20
C PRO A 259 6.58 20.65 4.48
N ASN A 260 5.74 20.19 5.41
CA ASN A 260 5.58 20.85 6.69
C ASN A 260 6.57 20.24 7.70
N SER A 261 7.54 21.03 8.18
CA SER A 261 8.44 20.64 9.26
C SER A 261 9.13 21.84 9.86
N ASP A 262 9.00 22.00 11.18
CA ASP A 262 9.73 23.00 11.96
C ASP A 262 11.13 22.53 12.38
N ALA A 263 11.48 21.26 12.13
CA ALA A 263 12.75 20.69 12.54
C ALA A 263 13.90 21.15 11.64
N LEU A 264 14.88 21.82 12.24
CA LEU A 264 16.14 22.20 11.61
C LEU A 264 17.22 21.16 11.88
N ILE A 265 17.71 20.54 10.83
CA ILE A 265 18.69 19.45 10.87
C ILE A 265 19.66 19.56 9.69
N ASN A 266 20.72 18.75 9.71
CA ASN A 266 21.56 18.56 8.53
C ASN A 266 20.76 17.91 7.41
N THR A 267 20.72 18.55 6.26
CA THR A 267 19.87 18.16 5.15
C THR A 267 20.53 18.45 3.81
N CYS A 268 19.97 17.90 2.75
CA CYS A 268 20.32 18.19 1.37
C CYS A 268 19.11 18.84 0.71
N LEU A 269 19.25 20.05 0.19
CA LEU A 269 18.15 20.81 -0.40
C LEU A 269 18.41 21.09 -1.89
N PRO A 270 17.34 21.12 -2.71
CA PRO A 270 17.44 21.60 -4.06
C PRO A 270 17.76 23.11 -4.08
N PRO A 271 18.24 23.65 -5.21
CA PRO A 271 18.37 25.09 -5.40
C PRO A 271 17.08 25.85 -5.07
N ALA A 272 17.21 27.10 -4.63
CA ALA A 272 16.07 27.92 -4.23
C ALA A 272 15.02 28.01 -5.36
N GLY A 273 13.75 27.72 -5.03
CA GLY A 273 12.63 27.72 -5.98
C GLY A 273 12.47 26.43 -6.80
N MET A 274 13.29 25.41 -6.56
CA MET A 274 13.18 24.08 -7.18
C MET A 274 12.72 23.01 -6.18
N VAL A 275 12.33 21.85 -6.72
CA VAL A 275 11.91 20.67 -5.97
C VAL A 275 12.66 19.44 -6.46
N VAL A 276 12.87 18.46 -5.59
CA VAL A 276 13.49 17.19 -5.95
C VAL A 276 12.51 16.33 -6.74
N ASN A 277 12.94 15.81 -7.89
CA ASN A 277 12.16 14.82 -8.63
C ASN A 277 12.23 13.45 -7.93
N ASP A 278 11.35 13.22 -6.96
CA ASP A 278 11.20 11.96 -6.20
C ASP A 278 10.48 10.85 -6.98
N ARG A 279 10.28 11.04 -8.29
CA ARG A 279 9.63 10.11 -9.21
C ARG A 279 10.57 9.56 -10.28
N ALA A 280 11.85 9.92 -10.18
CA ALA A 280 12.95 9.44 -11.01
C ALA A 280 14.16 9.09 -10.13
N ASP A 281 15.03 8.21 -10.61
CA ASP A 281 16.16 7.68 -9.84
C ASP A 281 17.37 8.64 -9.77
N ASP A 282 17.36 9.72 -10.56
CA ASP A 282 18.50 10.62 -10.75
C ASP A 282 18.59 11.77 -9.72
N PHE A 283 17.64 11.88 -8.78
CA PHE A 283 17.55 12.92 -7.75
C PHE A 283 17.67 14.35 -8.30
N ARG A 284 17.31 14.56 -9.56
CA ARG A 284 17.46 15.84 -10.24
C ARG A 284 16.47 16.88 -9.71
N SER A 285 16.95 18.10 -9.48
CA SER A 285 16.07 19.23 -9.14
C SER A 285 15.34 19.76 -10.37
N VAL A 286 14.04 20.02 -10.23
CA VAL A 286 13.16 20.53 -11.29
C VAL A 286 12.27 21.65 -10.76
N ARG A 287 11.68 22.45 -11.65
CA ARG A 287 10.61 23.38 -11.25
C ARG A 287 9.33 22.60 -10.95
N VAL A 288 8.47 23.16 -10.10
CA VAL A 288 7.16 22.53 -9.78
C VAL A 288 6.33 22.30 -11.06
N THR A 289 6.37 23.22 -12.02
CA THR A 289 5.71 23.09 -13.33
C THR A 289 6.21 21.91 -14.16
N ASP A 290 7.45 21.51 -13.93
CA ASP A 290 8.15 20.48 -14.70
C ASP A 290 8.04 19.10 -14.02
N CYS A 291 7.32 19.01 -12.90
CA CYS A 291 7.13 17.76 -12.17
C CYS A 291 6.31 16.75 -13.00
N PRO A 292 6.85 15.55 -13.25
CA PRO A 292 6.15 14.52 -14.00
C PRO A 292 5.08 13.87 -13.11
N CYS A 293 4.01 13.33 -13.70
CA CYS A 293 2.96 12.61 -12.97
C CYS A 293 3.16 11.10 -13.06
N VAL A 294 2.68 10.36 -12.07
CA VAL A 294 2.74 8.89 -12.06
C VAL A 294 1.30 8.35 -12.07
N HIS A 295 0.99 7.46 -13.00
CA HIS A 295 -0.32 6.78 -13.08
C HIS A 295 -0.18 5.44 -13.78
N GLY A 296 -0.82 4.38 -13.27
CA GLY A 296 -0.53 3.06 -13.83
C GLY A 296 0.99 2.83 -13.79
N GLY A 297 1.63 3.47 -12.77
CA GLY A 297 3.02 3.87 -12.51
C GLY A 297 3.98 4.09 -13.67
N LYS A 298 3.48 4.24 -14.88
CA LYS A 298 4.23 4.95 -15.90
C LYS A 298 4.38 6.39 -15.44
N THR A 299 5.54 6.95 -15.72
CA THR A 299 5.83 8.36 -15.48
C THR A 299 5.46 9.13 -16.74
N TYR A 300 4.66 10.18 -16.58
CA TYR A 300 4.14 11.03 -17.63
C TYR A 300 4.76 12.41 -17.50
N ALA A 301 5.24 12.95 -18.61
CA ALA A 301 5.76 14.31 -18.66
C ALA A 301 4.64 15.34 -18.40
N PRO A 302 4.98 16.54 -17.91
CA PRO A 302 4.03 17.66 -17.80
C PRO A 302 3.28 17.90 -19.12
N GLY A 303 1.98 18.12 -19.04
CA GLY A 303 1.10 18.33 -20.20
C GLY A 303 0.63 17.04 -20.88
N GLN A 304 1.21 15.86 -20.58
CA GLN A 304 0.67 14.60 -21.10
C GLN A 304 -0.69 14.27 -20.49
N SER A 305 -1.53 13.67 -21.32
CA SER A 305 -2.90 13.30 -20.94
C SER A 305 -3.10 11.79 -20.90
N ILE A 306 -3.86 11.33 -19.92
CA ILE A 306 -4.44 10.00 -19.88
C ILE A 306 -5.90 10.14 -20.25
N ILE A 307 -6.28 9.47 -21.33
CA ILE A 307 -7.65 9.49 -21.83
C ILE A 307 -8.20 8.09 -21.62
N SER A 308 -9.13 7.96 -20.69
CA SER A 308 -9.98 6.78 -20.56
C SER A 308 -11.27 6.98 -21.36
N LYS A 309 -12.13 5.95 -21.40
CA LYS A 309 -13.47 6.07 -22.01
C LYS A 309 -14.37 7.10 -21.32
N CYS A 310 -14.04 7.49 -20.09
CA CYS A 310 -14.94 8.21 -19.20
C CYS A 310 -14.36 9.50 -18.62
N GLN A 311 -13.05 9.68 -18.70
CA GLN A 311 -12.37 10.78 -18.05
C GLN A 311 -11.07 11.08 -18.78
N SER A 312 -10.79 12.36 -18.96
CA SER A 312 -9.49 12.85 -19.43
C SER A 312 -8.78 13.50 -18.26
N CYS A 313 -7.53 13.09 -18.02
CA CYS A 313 -6.67 13.67 -17.00
C CYS A 313 -5.41 14.22 -17.65
N VAL A 314 -5.03 15.45 -17.32
CA VAL A 314 -3.79 16.08 -17.79
C VAL A 314 -2.83 16.24 -16.61
N CYS A 315 -1.57 15.88 -16.83
CA CYS A 315 -0.53 16.11 -15.84
C CYS A 315 -0.19 17.60 -15.75
N LYS A 316 -0.43 18.22 -14.60
CA LYS A 316 -0.04 19.60 -14.29
C LYS A 316 0.60 19.66 -12.92
N GLU A 317 1.82 20.20 -12.84
CA GLU A 317 2.54 20.42 -11.58
C GLU A 317 2.63 19.16 -10.70
N GLY A 318 2.94 18.02 -11.31
CA GLY A 318 3.00 16.74 -10.63
C GLY A 318 1.65 16.19 -10.13
N LYS A 319 0.52 16.80 -10.51
CA LYS A 319 -0.84 16.36 -10.15
C LYS A 319 -1.68 16.04 -11.38
N TRP A 320 -2.60 15.10 -11.23
CA TRP A 320 -3.60 14.81 -12.25
C TRP A 320 -4.77 15.79 -12.14
N VAL A 321 -4.95 16.63 -13.15
CA VAL A 321 -6.13 17.48 -13.29
C VAL A 321 -7.07 16.79 -14.26
N CYS A 322 -8.18 16.27 -13.73
CA CYS A 322 -9.11 15.45 -14.50
C CYS A 322 -10.43 16.17 -14.79
N SER A 323 -11.04 15.84 -15.92
CA SER A 323 -12.43 16.17 -16.23
C SER A 323 -13.39 15.48 -15.24
N PRO A 324 -14.65 15.91 -15.13
CA PRO A 324 -15.68 15.12 -14.47
C PRO A 324 -15.75 13.70 -15.05
N ASN A 325 -15.99 12.71 -14.19
CA ASN A 325 -16.12 11.33 -14.63
C ASN A 325 -17.47 11.14 -15.33
N ALA A 326 -17.45 10.82 -16.62
CA ALA A 326 -18.62 10.58 -17.44
C ALA A 326 -19.02 9.09 -17.51
N CYS A 327 -18.32 8.19 -16.78
CA CYS A 327 -18.74 6.80 -16.68
C CYS A 327 -20.09 6.73 -15.96
N PRO A 328 -21.13 6.14 -16.57
CA PRO A 328 -22.35 5.85 -15.84
C PRO A 328 -22.00 4.89 -14.69
N PRO A 329 -22.39 5.20 -13.44
CA PRO A 329 -22.23 4.29 -12.33
C PRO A 329 -22.95 2.97 -12.65
N ARG A 330 -22.38 1.84 -12.22
CA ARG A 330 -22.91 0.52 -12.56
C ARG A 330 -22.84 -0.40 -11.36
N CYS A 331 -23.89 -1.19 -11.19
CA CYS A 331 -23.85 -2.31 -10.26
C CYS A 331 -23.26 -3.53 -10.96
N ILE A 332 -22.37 -4.24 -10.28
CA ILE A 332 -21.67 -5.43 -10.78
C ILE A 332 -21.94 -6.58 -9.83
N ILE A 333 -22.41 -7.72 -10.34
CA ILE A 333 -22.54 -8.96 -9.59
C ILE A 333 -21.75 -10.05 -10.30
N GLU A 334 -20.62 -10.43 -9.69
CA GLU A 334 -19.67 -11.41 -10.22
C GLU A 334 -19.47 -12.53 -9.20
N GLY A 335 -20.15 -13.66 -9.42
CA GLY A 335 -20.23 -14.72 -8.42
C GLY A 335 -20.85 -14.18 -7.13
N GLN A 336 -20.17 -14.33 -6.00
CA GLN A 336 -20.64 -13.82 -4.71
C GLN A 336 -20.35 -12.33 -4.46
N VAL A 337 -19.52 -11.69 -5.29
CA VAL A 337 -19.06 -10.31 -5.05
C VAL A 337 -20.02 -9.33 -5.72
N VAL A 338 -20.51 -8.38 -4.94
CA VAL A 338 -21.36 -7.29 -5.40
C VAL A 338 -20.58 -5.98 -5.30
N THR A 339 -20.65 -5.17 -6.34
CA THR A 339 -20.26 -3.75 -6.32
C THR A 339 -21.52 -2.93 -6.58
N THR A 340 -21.91 -2.09 -5.63
CA THR A 340 -23.10 -1.22 -5.73
C THR A 340 -22.91 -0.15 -6.81
N PHE A 341 -23.99 0.55 -7.17
CA PHE A 341 -23.89 1.67 -8.10
C PHE A 341 -22.94 2.77 -7.61
N ASP A 342 -22.89 3.01 -6.29
CA ASP A 342 -22.07 4.06 -5.68
C ASP A 342 -20.64 3.59 -5.36
N GLY A 343 -20.31 2.32 -5.66
CA GLY A 343 -18.95 1.78 -5.65
C GLY A 343 -18.57 0.96 -4.41
N LYS A 344 -19.52 0.68 -3.50
CA LYS A 344 -19.30 -0.16 -2.32
C LYS A 344 -19.21 -1.63 -2.74
N GLN A 345 -18.13 -2.31 -2.35
CA GLN A 345 -17.91 -3.72 -2.65
C GLN A 345 -18.10 -4.59 -1.41
N TYR A 346 -18.80 -5.72 -1.56
CA TYR A 346 -19.00 -6.70 -0.49
C TYR A 346 -19.29 -8.10 -1.05
N SER A 347 -19.24 -9.12 -0.18
CA SER A 347 -19.56 -10.51 -0.54
C SER A 347 -20.91 -10.93 0.05
N LEU A 348 -21.69 -11.67 -0.73
CA LEU A 348 -22.96 -12.23 -0.29
C LEU A 348 -22.78 -13.36 0.73
N PRO A 349 -23.69 -13.48 1.71
CA PRO A 349 -23.52 -14.41 2.82
C PRO A 349 -23.88 -15.87 2.50
N GLY A 350 -24.61 -16.15 1.40
CA GLY A 350 -25.06 -17.51 1.10
C GLY A 350 -25.72 -17.67 -0.27
N LYS A 351 -26.01 -18.92 -0.62
CA LYS A 351 -26.61 -19.36 -1.90
C LYS A 351 -28.13 -19.20 -1.90
N CYS A 352 -28.60 -17.95 -1.93
CA CYS A 352 -30.04 -17.65 -1.92
C CYS A 352 -30.54 -17.11 -3.25
N THR A 353 -31.85 -16.95 -3.34
CA THR A 353 -32.47 -16.01 -4.27
C THR A 353 -32.46 -14.62 -3.65
N TYR A 354 -31.97 -13.61 -4.37
CA TYR A 354 -31.88 -12.24 -3.89
C TYR A 354 -32.50 -11.26 -4.88
N VAL A 355 -33.05 -10.17 -4.36
CA VAL A 355 -33.38 -8.97 -5.15
C VAL A 355 -32.11 -8.17 -5.40
N ALA A 356 -31.56 -8.28 -6.61
CA ALA A 356 -30.36 -7.57 -7.01
C ALA A 356 -30.60 -6.04 -7.03
N ALA A 357 -31.67 -5.62 -7.71
CA ALA A 357 -32.10 -4.23 -7.72
C ALA A 357 -33.59 -4.16 -8.04
N LYS A 358 -34.31 -3.18 -7.48
CA LYS A 358 -35.70 -2.86 -7.81
C LYS A 358 -35.90 -1.36 -7.90
N GLY A 359 -36.78 -0.96 -8.81
CA GLY A 359 -37.32 0.40 -8.93
C GLY A 359 -38.83 0.40 -8.72
N LEU A 360 -39.53 1.40 -9.27
CA LEU A 360 -40.97 1.54 -9.12
C LEU A 360 -41.78 0.48 -9.90
N SER A 361 -41.32 0.10 -11.08
CA SER A 361 -42.06 -0.78 -12.00
C SER A 361 -41.20 -1.89 -12.60
N TRP A 362 -40.05 -2.14 -11.98
CA TRP A 362 -39.12 -3.18 -12.41
C TRP A 362 -38.40 -3.81 -11.22
N THR A 363 -38.07 -5.09 -11.35
CA THR A 363 -37.31 -5.86 -10.35
C THR A 363 -36.34 -6.81 -11.05
N VAL A 364 -35.09 -6.84 -10.59
CA VAL A 364 -34.09 -7.82 -11.00
C VAL A 364 -33.83 -8.78 -9.84
N THR A 365 -34.07 -10.06 -10.09
CA THR A 365 -33.86 -11.14 -9.13
C THR A 365 -32.78 -12.09 -9.65
N ILE A 366 -31.88 -12.51 -8.76
CA ILE A 366 -30.83 -13.49 -9.06
C ILE A 366 -30.98 -14.69 -8.12
N LYS A 367 -30.79 -15.89 -8.66
CA LYS A 367 -30.81 -17.13 -7.88
C LYS A 367 -29.46 -17.84 -8.02
N PHE A 368 -28.85 -18.11 -6.89
CA PHE A 368 -27.63 -18.89 -6.82
C PHE A 368 -27.92 -20.38 -6.93
N SER A 369 -26.98 -21.11 -7.53
CA SER A 369 -26.96 -22.57 -7.53
C SER A 369 -26.88 -23.10 -6.11
N HIS A 370 -27.56 -24.23 -5.85
CA HIS A 370 -27.41 -24.95 -4.59
C HIS A 370 -26.00 -25.56 -4.44
N THR A 371 -25.33 -25.87 -5.55
CA THR A 371 -24.04 -26.58 -5.55
C THR A 371 -22.83 -25.66 -5.58
N ASP A 372 -22.91 -24.46 -6.15
CA ASP A 372 -21.77 -23.52 -6.29
C ASP A 372 -22.20 -22.07 -6.04
N MET A 373 -21.27 -21.19 -5.69
CA MET A 373 -21.49 -19.73 -5.56
C MET A 373 -21.57 -19.06 -6.94
N SER A 374 -22.39 -19.61 -7.82
CA SER A 374 -22.64 -19.11 -9.17
C SER A 374 -24.12 -18.83 -9.39
N ILE A 375 -24.41 -17.82 -10.21
CA ILE A 375 -25.78 -17.47 -10.58
C ILE A 375 -26.30 -18.53 -11.55
N GLU A 376 -27.36 -19.22 -11.16
CA GLU A 376 -28.02 -20.27 -11.96
C GLU A 376 -29.14 -19.66 -12.81
N GLU A 377 -29.93 -18.78 -12.20
CA GLU A 377 -31.08 -18.14 -12.83
C GLU A 377 -31.09 -16.63 -12.55
N MET A 378 -31.58 -15.87 -13.52
CA MET A 378 -31.73 -14.43 -13.42
C MET A 378 -33.02 -13.99 -14.10
N ASN A 379 -33.78 -13.15 -13.39
CA ASN A 379 -35.08 -12.65 -13.80
C ASN A 379 -35.09 -11.13 -13.80
N LEU A 380 -35.62 -10.53 -14.86
CA LEU A 380 -35.95 -9.12 -14.94
C LEU A 380 -37.45 -9.00 -15.20
N ASP A 381 -38.17 -8.45 -14.24
CA ASP A 381 -39.57 -8.08 -14.37
C ASP A 381 -39.68 -6.59 -14.70
N VAL A 382 -40.40 -6.23 -15.76
CA VAL A 382 -40.65 -4.85 -16.18
C VAL A 382 -42.10 -4.73 -16.62
N TYR A 383 -42.92 -3.91 -15.94
CA TYR A 383 -44.35 -3.73 -16.26
C TYR A 383 -45.12 -5.05 -16.49
N ASN A 384 -44.92 -6.04 -15.60
CA ASN A 384 -45.51 -7.39 -15.70
C ASN A 384 -45.03 -8.23 -16.91
N VAL A 385 -43.91 -7.86 -17.53
CA VAL A 385 -43.19 -8.68 -18.52
C VAL A 385 -41.93 -9.24 -17.88
N CYS A 386 -41.80 -10.58 -17.85
CA CYS A 386 -40.70 -11.31 -17.22
C CYS A 386 -39.69 -11.76 -18.30
N PHE A 387 -38.44 -11.34 -18.15
CA PHE A 387 -37.29 -11.78 -18.93
C PHE A 387 -36.45 -12.73 -18.07
N TYR A 388 -36.21 -13.94 -18.57
CA TYR A 388 -35.59 -15.02 -17.81
C TYR A 388 -34.31 -15.51 -18.50
N ALA A 389 -33.26 -15.76 -17.72
CA ALA A 389 -32.01 -16.39 -18.14
C ALA A 389 -31.66 -17.56 -17.21
N SER A 390 -31.24 -18.70 -17.77
CA SER A 390 -30.78 -19.85 -17.00
C SER A 390 -29.60 -20.57 -17.63
N VAL A 391 -28.70 -21.06 -16.78
CA VAL A 391 -27.54 -21.87 -17.18
C VAL A 391 -27.97 -23.15 -17.92
N PHE A 392 -29.08 -23.76 -17.55
CA PHE A 392 -29.58 -24.99 -18.18
C PHE A 392 -30.19 -24.76 -19.55
N LEU A 393 -30.82 -23.60 -19.76
CA LEU A 393 -31.47 -23.27 -21.04
C LEU A 393 -30.54 -22.53 -21.99
N LEU A 394 -29.44 -21.92 -21.49
CA LEU A 394 -28.45 -21.15 -22.27
C LEU A 394 -29.09 -20.19 -23.30
N ARG A 395 -30.33 -19.74 -23.01
CA ARG A 395 -31.21 -18.95 -23.85
C ARG A 395 -31.97 -17.97 -22.97
N MET A 396 -32.16 -16.75 -23.47
CA MET A 396 -33.09 -15.80 -22.87
C MET A 396 -34.51 -16.17 -23.29
N LEU A 397 -35.43 -16.26 -22.32
CA LEU A 397 -36.84 -16.54 -22.53
C LEU A 397 -37.68 -15.35 -22.08
N ILE A 398 -38.84 -15.18 -22.71
CA ILE A 398 -39.79 -14.11 -22.40
C ILE A 398 -41.13 -14.74 -22.06
N SER A 399 -41.73 -14.30 -20.96
CA SER A 399 -43.04 -14.75 -20.51
C SER A 399 -43.84 -13.60 -19.88
N ARG A 400 -45.18 -13.64 -20.00
CA ARG A 400 -46.10 -12.74 -19.27
C ARG A 400 -46.32 -13.16 -17.81
N SER A 401 -45.84 -14.35 -17.44
CA SER A 401 -45.88 -14.88 -16.08
C SER A 401 -44.57 -15.62 -15.79
N CYS A 402 -43.95 -15.42 -14.63
CA CYS A 402 -42.72 -16.15 -14.29
C CYS A 402 -42.97 -17.64 -13.95
N HIS A 403 -44.23 -18.12 -14.01
CA HIS A 403 -44.59 -19.55 -14.05
C HIS A 403 -44.91 -19.97 -15.50
N CYS A 404 -44.08 -20.84 -16.07
CA CYS A 404 -44.15 -21.32 -17.45
C CYS A 404 -45.45 -22.07 -17.80
N SER A 405 -46.16 -21.62 -18.83
CA SER A 405 -46.98 -22.49 -19.70
C SER A 405 -46.90 -22.13 -21.19
N THR A 406 -46.38 -20.95 -21.55
CA THR A 406 -46.22 -20.50 -22.95
C THR A 406 -44.86 -19.82 -23.13
N LEU A 407 -43.91 -20.54 -23.73
CA LEU A 407 -42.50 -20.11 -23.87
C LEU A 407 -42.19 -19.65 -25.31
N ILE A 408 -41.55 -18.48 -25.46
CA ILE A 408 -40.95 -18.03 -26.73
C ILE A 408 -39.41 -18.01 -26.56
N CYS A 409 -38.70 -18.81 -27.35
CA CYS A 409 -37.23 -18.81 -27.39
C CYS A 409 -36.69 -17.68 -28.28
N VAL A 410 -35.89 -16.77 -27.72
CA VAL A 410 -35.27 -15.68 -28.49
C VAL A 410 -33.91 -16.10 -29.03
N TRP A 411 -33.85 -16.40 -30.33
CA TRP A 411 -32.61 -16.77 -31.03
C TRP A 411 -31.90 -15.56 -31.66
N THR A 412 -32.66 -14.53 -32.02
CA THR A 412 -32.20 -13.27 -32.62
C THR A 412 -32.99 -12.12 -31.97
N GLY A 413 -32.39 -10.92 -31.91
CA GLY A 413 -32.84 -9.82 -31.05
C GLY A 413 -34.36 -9.56 -31.06
N PHE A 414 -34.91 -9.27 -29.89
CA PHE A 414 -36.34 -9.14 -29.64
C PHE A 414 -36.69 -7.75 -29.10
N LEU A 415 -37.82 -7.21 -29.57
CA LEU A 415 -38.34 -5.90 -29.20
C LEU A 415 -39.73 -6.06 -28.57
N THR A 416 -39.89 -5.57 -27.35
CA THR A 416 -41.19 -5.29 -26.73
C THR A 416 -41.39 -3.77 -26.66
N GLU A 417 -42.59 -3.31 -26.31
CA GLU A 417 -42.84 -1.88 -26.03
C GLU A 417 -41.95 -1.33 -24.90
N HIS A 418 -41.50 -2.19 -23.97
CA HIS A 418 -40.80 -1.75 -22.76
C HIS A 418 -39.30 -2.09 -22.74
N ALA A 419 -38.86 -3.08 -23.53
CA ALA A 419 -37.46 -3.49 -23.57
C ALA A 419 -37.04 -4.16 -24.89
N THR A 420 -35.78 -3.93 -25.26
CA THR A 420 -35.07 -4.56 -26.37
C THR A 420 -34.03 -5.51 -25.81
N VAL A 421 -34.00 -6.76 -26.29
CA VAL A 421 -33.03 -7.79 -25.88
C VAL A 421 -32.26 -8.27 -27.10
N PHE A 422 -30.94 -8.25 -27.07
CA PHE A 422 -30.12 -8.73 -28.19
C PHE A 422 -28.78 -9.31 -27.72
N TRP A 423 -28.23 -10.23 -28.50
CA TRP A 423 -26.88 -10.73 -28.30
C TRP A 423 -25.87 -9.70 -28.78
N GLN A 424 -25.00 -9.22 -27.88
CA GLN A 424 -23.88 -8.35 -28.25
C GLN A 424 -22.70 -9.17 -28.77
N SER A 425 -22.52 -10.38 -28.23
CA SER A 425 -21.55 -11.37 -28.71
C SER A 425 -22.00 -12.75 -28.25
N SER A 426 -21.28 -13.82 -28.61
CA SER A 426 -21.61 -15.20 -28.21
C SER A 426 -21.58 -15.45 -26.68
N MET A 427 -21.08 -14.48 -25.89
CA MET A 427 -20.94 -14.56 -24.43
C MET A 427 -21.76 -13.49 -23.69
N PHE A 428 -22.29 -12.47 -24.39
CA PHE A 428 -22.94 -11.33 -23.77
C PHE A 428 -24.30 -11.02 -24.40
N VAL A 429 -25.31 -10.90 -23.55
CA VAL A 429 -26.64 -10.41 -23.89
C VAL A 429 -26.79 -8.98 -23.36
N GLN A 430 -27.42 -8.11 -24.14
CA GLN A 430 -27.79 -6.75 -23.76
C GLN A 430 -29.30 -6.63 -23.69
N VAL A 431 -29.77 -5.98 -22.63
CA VAL A 431 -31.16 -5.54 -22.45
C VAL A 431 -31.16 -4.03 -22.32
N ARG A 432 -32.01 -3.35 -23.08
CA ARG A 432 -32.22 -1.91 -22.97
C ARG A 432 -33.70 -1.67 -22.77
N THR A 433 -34.05 -0.87 -21.79
CA THR A 433 -35.45 -0.55 -21.49
C THR A 433 -35.85 0.82 -22.02
N SER A 434 -37.15 1.04 -22.18
CA SER A 434 -37.70 2.33 -22.61
C SER A 434 -37.41 3.47 -21.63
N PHE A 435 -37.31 3.17 -20.33
CA PHE A 435 -36.97 4.14 -19.28
C PHE A 435 -35.45 4.38 -19.13
N GLY A 436 -34.61 3.77 -19.98
CA GLY A 436 -33.18 4.08 -20.06
C GLY A 436 -32.25 3.17 -19.25
N MET A 437 -32.76 2.20 -18.47
CA MET A 437 -31.93 1.16 -17.87
C MET A 437 -31.28 0.31 -18.97
N LYS A 438 -29.98 0.04 -18.83
CA LYS A 438 -29.24 -0.92 -19.65
C LYS A 438 -28.71 -2.02 -18.74
N MET A 439 -28.83 -3.26 -19.20
CA MET A 439 -28.39 -4.44 -18.46
C MET A 439 -27.59 -5.33 -19.40
N GLN A 440 -26.37 -5.67 -18.99
CA GLN A 440 -25.50 -6.58 -19.70
C GLN A 440 -25.38 -7.86 -18.88
N VAL A 441 -25.68 -8.99 -19.51
CA VAL A 441 -25.57 -10.32 -18.90
C VAL A 441 -24.47 -11.07 -19.64
N GLN A 442 -23.37 -11.35 -18.93
CA GLN A 442 -22.43 -12.35 -19.41
C GLN A 442 -23.05 -13.72 -19.13
N VAL A 443 -23.16 -14.61 -20.12
CA VAL A 443 -23.78 -15.94 -19.94
C VAL A 443 -22.77 -17.09 -19.93
N SER A 444 -21.54 -16.82 -20.36
CA SER A 444 -20.46 -17.81 -20.47
C SER A 444 -19.15 -17.15 -20.05
N PRO A 445 -18.24 -17.84 -19.32
CA PRO A 445 -18.39 -19.21 -18.78
C PRO A 445 -19.39 -19.34 -17.61
N GLU A 446 -19.86 -18.23 -17.07
CA GLU A 446 -20.82 -18.14 -15.96
C GLU A 446 -21.70 -16.90 -16.11
N ILE A 447 -22.90 -16.93 -15.53
CA ILE A 447 -23.80 -15.78 -15.47
C ILE A 447 -23.21 -14.69 -14.58
N GLN A 448 -23.01 -13.50 -15.13
CA GLN A 448 -22.60 -12.30 -14.40
C GLN A 448 -23.42 -11.10 -14.86
N LEU A 449 -23.77 -10.21 -13.93
CA LEU A 449 -24.72 -9.14 -14.17
C LEU A 449 -24.05 -7.77 -14.06
N TYR A 450 -24.31 -6.91 -15.04
CA TYR A 450 -23.91 -5.50 -15.03
C TYR A 450 -25.14 -4.64 -15.29
N LEU A 451 -25.55 -3.84 -14.31
CA LEU A 451 -26.68 -2.92 -14.41
C LEU A 451 -26.18 -1.49 -14.56
N TYR A 452 -26.79 -0.74 -15.47
CA TYR A 452 -26.57 0.68 -15.68
C TYR A 452 -27.92 1.40 -15.57
N MET A 453 -27.96 2.42 -14.71
CA MET A 453 -29.17 3.21 -14.48
C MET A 453 -29.01 4.63 -15.03
N PRO A 454 -30.11 5.25 -15.52
CA PRO A 454 -30.11 6.66 -15.81
C PRO A 454 -30.12 7.47 -14.50
N PRO A 455 -29.50 8.66 -14.42
CA PRO A 455 -29.36 9.43 -13.17
C PRO A 455 -30.67 9.82 -12.46
N THR A 456 -31.79 9.75 -13.19
CA THR A 456 -33.14 10.04 -12.72
C THR A 456 -33.73 8.92 -11.86
N GLU A 457 -33.20 7.70 -11.96
CA GLU A 457 -33.69 6.56 -11.19
C GLU A 457 -33.07 6.51 -9.79
N ARG A 458 -33.79 5.87 -8.88
CA ARG A 458 -33.28 5.47 -7.56
C ARG A 458 -33.61 4.00 -7.37
N THR A 459 -32.69 3.27 -6.75
CA THR A 459 -32.80 1.82 -6.63
C THR A 459 -32.94 1.39 -5.18
N LYS A 460 -33.42 0.17 -4.98
CA LYS A 460 -33.33 -0.56 -3.72
C LYS A 460 -32.86 -1.97 -4.03
N GLY A 461 -32.26 -2.68 -3.08
CA GLY A 461 -31.74 -4.03 -3.30
C GLY A 461 -30.24 -4.12 -3.03
N LEU A 462 -29.64 -5.25 -3.39
CA LEU A 462 -28.20 -5.50 -3.24
C LEU A 462 -27.32 -4.46 -3.94
N CYS A 463 -27.79 -3.87 -5.03
CA CYS A 463 -27.06 -2.84 -5.77
C CYS A 463 -27.04 -1.45 -5.12
N GLY A 464 -27.68 -1.27 -3.96
CA GLY A 464 -27.69 -0.01 -3.22
C GLY A 464 -28.77 0.97 -3.65
N THR A 465 -28.63 2.23 -3.22
CA THR A 465 -29.64 3.29 -3.34
C THR A 465 -29.49 4.14 -4.60
N TYR A 466 -28.30 4.13 -5.21
CA TYR A 466 -27.94 4.89 -6.41
C TYR A 466 -28.15 6.39 -6.24
N ASN A 467 -27.50 6.96 -5.23
CA ASN A 467 -27.57 8.39 -4.91
C ASN A 467 -26.17 9.03 -4.76
N ASN A 468 -25.11 8.32 -5.17
CA ASN A 468 -23.71 8.70 -5.02
C ASN A 468 -23.25 8.76 -3.56
N ASN A 469 -23.86 7.97 -2.67
CA ASN A 469 -23.51 7.88 -1.25
C ASN A 469 -23.34 6.41 -0.78
N THR A 470 -22.10 5.96 -0.62
CA THR A 470 -21.81 4.58 -0.17
C THR A 470 -22.19 4.28 1.29
N GLU A 471 -22.47 5.30 2.10
CA GLU A 471 -22.79 5.11 3.52
C GLU A 471 -24.18 4.49 3.71
N ASP A 472 -25.12 4.79 2.81
CA ASP A 472 -26.51 4.30 2.88
C ASP A 472 -26.78 3.10 1.95
N ASP A 473 -25.79 2.64 1.20
CA ASP A 473 -25.91 1.48 0.29
C ASP A 473 -26.39 0.20 1.00
N PHE A 474 -26.15 0.07 2.31
CA PHE A 474 -26.62 -1.05 3.13
C PHE A 474 -28.01 -0.79 3.75
N THR A 475 -28.88 -0.12 3.00
CA THR A 475 -30.29 0.04 3.37
C THR A 475 -31.04 -1.27 3.16
N THR A 476 -31.58 -1.84 4.24
CA THR A 476 -32.36 -3.08 4.24
C THR A 476 -33.69 -2.92 3.52
N SER A 477 -34.37 -4.05 3.27
CA SER A 477 -35.72 -4.04 2.69
C SER A 477 -36.78 -3.33 3.55
N SER A 478 -36.53 -3.18 4.86
CA SER A 478 -37.35 -2.41 5.80
C SER A 478 -36.96 -0.93 5.90
N GLY A 479 -35.91 -0.49 5.21
CA GLY A 479 -35.45 0.90 5.20
C GLY A 479 -34.46 1.27 6.32
N ILE A 480 -33.87 0.29 6.99
CA ILE A 480 -32.87 0.50 8.05
C ILE A 480 -31.47 0.43 7.44
N ILE A 481 -30.56 1.34 7.83
CA ILE A 481 -29.17 1.32 7.37
C ILE A 481 -28.35 0.40 8.29
N GLU A 482 -27.72 -0.61 7.70
CA GLU A 482 -26.84 -1.55 8.39
C GLU A 482 -25.37 -1.20 8.19
N ASN A 483 -24.52 -1.56 9.16
CA ASN A 483 -23.07 -1.38 9.07
C ASN A 483 -22.34 -2.60 8.50
N SER A 484 -23.03 -3.72 8.31
CA SER A 484 -22.46 -4.99 7.88
C SER A 484 -23.27 -5.65 6.77
N ALA A 485 -22.59 -6.37 5.88
CA ALA A 485 -23.19 -6.92 4.67
C ALA A 485 -24.19 -8.05 4.93
N ARG A 486 -24.00 -8.83 6.00
CA ARG A 486 -24.85 -10.01 6.30
C ARG A 486 -26.30 -9.66 6.64
N PRO A 487 -26.61 -8.80 7.63
CA PRO A 487 -28.00 -8.41 7.93
C PRO A 487 -28.64 -7.66 6.75
N PHE A 488 -27.86 -6.79 6.08
CA PHE A 488 -28.28 -6.12 4.86
C PHE A 488 -28.72 -7.10 3.76
N ALA A 489 -27.84 -8.01 3.33
CA ALA A 489 -28.12 -8.94 2.24
C ALA A 489 -29.21 -9.95 2.60
N SER A 490 -29.29 -10.37 3.87
CA SER A 490 -30.35 -11.24 4.38
C SER A 490 -31.74 -10.62 4.18
N SER A 491 -31.87 -9.32 4.44
CA SER A 491 -33.15 -8.59 4.26
C SER A 491 -33.66 -8.58 2.82
N TRP A 492 -32.77 -8.84 1.85
CA TRP A 492 -33.07 -8.86 0.41
C TRP A 492 -33.21 -10.26 -0.17
N THR A 493 -33.31 -11.29 0.68
CA THR A 493 -33.59 -12.67 0.26
C THR A 493 -35.06 -12.85 -0.15
N VAL A 494 -35.30 -13.74 -1.10
CA VAL A 494 -36.64 -14.14 -1.54
C VAL A 494 -36.92 -15.56 -1.05
N GLY A 495 -37.95 -15.72 -0.22
CA GLY A 495 -38.31 -16.99 0.39
C GLY A 495 -37.43 -17.38 1.59
N VAL A 496 -37.51 -18.63 2.01
CA VAL A 496 -36.69 -19.14 3.12
C VAL A 496 -35.27 -19.41 2.60
N CYS A 497 -34.27 -18.79 3.23
CA CYS A 497 -32.87 -19.09 2.95
C CYS A 497 -32.09 -19.39 4.22
N SER A 498 -31.40 -20.53 4.25
CA SER A 498 -30.43 -20.85 5.28
C SER A 498 -29.10 -20.19 4.95
N LEU A 499 -28.73 -19.19 5.76
CA LEU A 499 -27.44 -18.51 5.68
C LEU A 499 -26.40 -19.21 6.55
N ASP A 500 -26.05 -20.45 6.17
CA ASP A 500 -24.95 -21.17 6.79
C ASP A 500 -23.63 -20.45 6.52
N ASP A 501 -22.72 -20.44 7.50
CA ASP A 501 -21.40 -19.84 7.31
C ASP A 501 -20.64 -20.58 6.20
N LEU A 502 -20.39 -19.89 5.09
CA LEU A 502 -19.63 -20.44 3.98
C LEU A 502 -18.20 -20.75 4.45
N PRO A 503 -17.68 -21.97 4.22
CA PRO A 503 -16.31 -22.29 4.59
C PRO A 503 -15.33 -21.39 3.83
N ILE A 504 -14.24 -21.00 4.50
CA ILE A 504 -13.18 -20.16 3.92
C ILE A 504 -12.62 -20.82 2.65
N CYS A 505 -12.42 -22.15 2.69
CA CYS A 505 -12.09 -22.97 1.55
C CYS A 505 -12.76 -24.35 1.69
N MET A 506 -13.24 -24.91 0.58
CA MET A 506 -13.96 -26.19 0.58
C MET A 506 -13.07 -27.37 1.02
N ASN A 507 -11.80 -27.37 0.61
CA ASN A 507 -10.83 -28.40 0.94
C ASN A 507 -9.39 -27.91 0.65
N THR A 508 -8.39 -28.64 1.16
CA THR A 508 -6.97 -28.31 0.99
C THR A 508 -6.49 -28.39 -0.48
N ASN A 509 -7.10 -29.23 -1.32
CA ASN A 509 -6.71 -29.32 -2.75
C ASN A 509 -7.09 -28.04 -3.50
N ASN A 510 -8.27 -27.47 -3.22
CA ASN A 510 -8.71 -26.20 -3.77
C ASN A 510 -7.79 -25.06 -3.31
N GLU A 511 -7.36 -25.09 -2.05
CA GLU A 511 -6.42 -24.11 -1.48
C GLU A 511 -5.07 -24.15 -2.20
N ILE A 512 -4.45 -25.33 -2.33
CA ILE A 512 -3.17 -25.51 -3.03
C ILE A 512 -3.29 -25.07 -4.50
N PHE A 513 -4.39 -25.43 -5.18
CA PHE A 513 -4.60 -25.03 -6.57
C PHE A 513 -4.79 -23.50 -6.69
N ALA A 514 -5.50 -22.88 -5.74
CA ALA A 514 -5.72 -21.44 -5.72
C ALA A 514 -4.41 -20.68 -5.52
N GLU A 515 -3.57 -21.11 -4.57
CA GLU A 515 -2.27 -20.51 -4.31
C GLU A 515 -1.35 -20.55 -5.54
N ASP A 516 -1.21 -21.72 -6.16
CA ASP A 516 -0.37 -21.90 -7.36
C ASP A 516 -0.88 -21.07 -8.55
N LYS A 517 -2.19 -21.14 -8.85
CA LYS A 517 -2.72 -20.54 -10.08
C LYS A 517 -3.01 -19.05 -9.96
N CYS A 518 -3.43 -18.55 -8.80
CA CYS A 518 -3.64 -17.11 -8.61
C CYS A 518 -2.33 -16.32 -8.48
N ALA A 519 -1.21 -16.97 -8.12
CA ALA A 519 0.11 -16.33 -8.07
C ALA A 519 0.55 -15.71 -9.42
N GLN A 520 -0.04 -16.14 -10.54
CA GLN A 520 0.19 -15.53 -11.86
C GLN A 520 -0.19 -14.04 -11.90
N LEU A 521 -1.16 -13.61 -11.09
CA LEU A 521 -1.52 -12.19 -10.95
C LEU A 521 -0.42 -11.38 -10.28
N THR A 522 0.50 -12.03 -9.55
CA THR A 522 1.63 -11.42 -8.86
C THR A 522 2.97 -11.55 -9.59
N ASN A 523 3.01 -12.23 -10.73
CA ASN A 523 4.23 -12.43 -11.50
C ASN A 523 4.58 -11.19 -12.35
N THR A 524 5.62 -10.47 -11.95
CA THR A 524 6.12 -9.23 -12.60
C THR A 524 6.69 -9.43 -14.00
N SER A 525 6.84 -10.66 -14.46
CA SER A 525 7.25 -10.99 -15.83
C SER A 525 6.17 -11.78 -16.61
N GLY A 526 4.99 -11.96 -16.02
CA GLY A 526 3.88 -12.71 -16.63
C GLY A 526 2.95 -11.85 -17.51
N VAL A 527 1.93 -12.48 -18.11
CA VAL A 527 0.95 -11.79 -18.98
C VAL A 527 0.16 -10.69 -18.24
N PHE A 528 0.02 -10.81 -16.93
CA PHE A 528 -0.63 -9.82 -16.06
C PHE A 528 0.34 -8.76 -15.50
N ALA A 529 1.64 -8.82 -15.86
CA ALA A 529 2.70 -7.93 -15.36
C ALA A 529 2.51 -6.46 -15.70
N SER A 530 1.86 -6.17 -16.83
CA SER A 530 1.54 -4.81 -17.28
C SER A 530 0.80 -3.96 -16.23
N PHE A 531 0.24 -4.60 -15.20
CA PHE A 531 -0.57 -4.02 -14.15
C PHE A 531 0.09 -4.00 -12.74
N LEU A 532 1.27 -4.62 -12.56
CA LEU A 532 1.69 -5.20 -11.27
C LEU A 532 2.22 -4.29 -10.14
N PRO A 533 2.03 -2.97 -10.20
CA PRO A 533 1.99 -2.20 -8.95
C PRO A 533 0.90 -1.11 -8.81
N ARG A 534 -0.05 -0.93 -9.74
CA ARG A 534 -0.26 0.47 -10.17
C ARG A 534 -1.67 1.10 -10.21
N LEU A 535 -2.77 0.52 -9.70
CA LEU A 535 -4.01 1.28 -9.37
C LEU A 535 -5.07 0.51 -8.57
N ILE A 536 -5.15 -0.82 -8.71
CA ILE A 536 -5.99 -1.68 -7.87
C ILE A 536 -5.06 -2.33 -6.86
N ARG A 537 -5.41 -2.31 -5.57
CA ARG A 537 -4.66 -3.05 -4.54
C ARG A 537 -4.57 -4.50 -5.01
N MET A 538 -3.38 -4.93 -5.45
CA MET A 538 -3.12 -6.28 -5.99
C MET A 538 -3.64 -7.37 -5.03
N SER A 539 -3.59 -7.07 -3.73
CA SER A 539 -4.14 -7.92 -2.67
C SER A 539 -5.63 -8.22 -2.84
N VAL A 540 -6.45 -7.28 -3.32
CA VAL A 540 -7.91 -7.46 -3.49
C VAL A 540 -8.22 -8.41 -4.64
N CYS A 541 -7.55 -8.25 -5.78
CA CYS A 541 -7.74 -9.13 -6.93
C CYS A 541 -7.21 -10.55 -6.66
N LEU A 542 -6.05 -10.64 -6.01
CA LEU A 542 -5.48 -11.92 -5.58
C LEU A 542 -6.44 -12.63 -4.62
N GLN A 543 -6.95 -11.92 -3.61
CA GLN A 543 -7.91 -12.46 -2.64
C GLN A 543 -9.21 -12.91 -3.31
N ALA A 544 -9.76 -12.12 -4.25
CA ALA A 544 -10.94 -12.50 -5.01
C ALA A 544 -10.71 -13.75 -5.86
N CYS A 545 -9.52 -13.89 -6.45
CA CYS A 545 -9.13 -15.09 -7.21
C CYS A 545 -9.08 -16.33 -6.31
N VAL A 546 -8.36 -16.23 -5.18
CA VAL A 546 -8.23 -17.33 -4.22
C VAL A 546 -9.59 -17.73 -3.69
N GLN A 547 -10.41 -16.76 -3.27
CA GLN A 547 -11.73 -17.00 -2.71
C GLN A 547 -12.66 -17.70 -3.72
N ARG A 548 -12.65 -17.29 -5.00
CA ARG A 548 -13.49 -17.93 -6.03
C ARG A 548 -13.12 -19.39 -6.24
N ILE A 549 -11.83 -19.73 -6.26
CA ILE A 549 -11.37 -21.11 -6.44
C ILE A 549 -11.65 -21.93 -5.18
N CYS A 550 -11.43 -21.36 -4.01
CA CYS A 550 -11.64 -22.04 -2.74
C CYS A 550 -13.09 -22.52 -2.54
N GLN A 551 -14.06 -21.74 -3.00
CA GLN A 551 -15.48 -22.06 -2.92
C GLN A 551 -16.01 -22.91 -4.08
N CYS A 552 -15.16 -23.21 -5.06
CA CYS A 552 -15.53 -23.94 -6.26
C CYS A 552 -15.79 -25.42 -5.93
N THR A 553 -16.96 -25.94 -6.25
CA THR A 553 -17.32 -27.35 -5.96
C THR A 553 -16.90 -28.33 -7.04
N SER A 554 -16.79 -27.88 -8.30
CA SER A 554 -16.27 -28.68 -9.40
C SER A 554 -15.71 -27.79 -10.51
N GLY A 555 -14.78 -28.31 -11.32
CA GLY A 555 -14.22 -27.56 -12.44
C GLY A 555 -13.32 -26.40 -12.03
N LEU A 556 -12.30 -26.66 -11.19
CA LEU A 556 -11.35 -25.65 -10.69
C LEU A 556 -10.77 -24.74 -11.78
N GLN A 557 -10.42 -25.32 -12.94
CA GLN A 557 -9.92 -24.56 -14.08
C GLN A 557 -10.95 -23.55 -14.61
N LYS A 558 -12.25 -23.88 -14.60
CA LYS A 558 -13.33 -22.95 -14.98
C LYS A 558 -13.42 -21.79 -13.99
N CYS A 559 -13.40 -22.07 -12.68
CA CYS A 559 -13.41 -21.05 -11.63
C CYS A 559 -12.20 -20.11 -11.70
N LEU A 560 -11.01 -20.66 -11.97
CA LEU A 560 -9.81 -19.87 -12.26
C LEU A 560 -10.02 -18.94 -13.45
N CYS A 561 -10.52 -19.46 -14.58
CA CYS A 561 -10.75 -18.66 -15.78
C CYS A 561 -11.80 -17.56 -15.60
N VAL A 562 -12.82 -17.79 -14.76
CA VAL A 562 -13.78 -16.75 -14.34
C VAL A 562 -13.05 -15.65 -13.57
N ALA A 563 -12.26 -16.01 -12.55
CA ALA A 563 -11.53 -15.07 -11.71
C ALA A 563 -10.53 -14.22 -12.51
N LEU A 564 -9.71 -14.87 -13.35
CA LEU A 564 -8.76 -14.18 -14.24
C LEU A 564 -9.49 -13.31 -15.28
N GLY A 565 -10.66 -13.75 -15.76
CA GLY A 565 -11.51 -12.97 -16.65
C GLY A 565 -12.06 -11.70 -16.00
N ASN A 566 -12.45 -11.76 -14.72
CA ASN A 566 -12.87 -10.59 -13.94
C ASN A 566 -11.72 -9.58 -13.79
N TYR A 567 -10.52 -10.06 -13.49
CA TYR A 567 -9.33 -9.23 -13.45
C TYR A 567 -9.03 -8.55 -14.80
N ALA A 568 -9.03 -9.32 -15.90
CA ALA A 568 -8.81 -8.76 -17.24
C ALA A 568 -9.88 -7.72 -17.64
N LYS A 569 -11.14 -7.93 -17.26
CA LYS A 569 -12.22 -6.93 -17.45
C LYS A 569 -11.98 -5.66 -16.64
N ALA A 570 -11.51 -5.80 -15.40
CA ALA A 570 -11.15 -4.65 -14.57
C ALA A 570 -10.01 -3.85 -15.22
N CYS A 571 -8.95 -4.50 -15.72
CA CYS A 571 -7.88 -3.84 -16.46
C CYS A 571 -8.39 -3.13 -17.73
N ALA A 572 -9.22 -3.81 -18.53
CA ALA A 572 -9.79 -3.24 -19.74
C ALA A 572 -10.70 -2.03 -19.46
N SER A 573 -11.37 -1.99 -18.30
CA SER A 573 -12.15 -0.82 -17.88
C SER A 573 -11.29 0.43 -17.63
N GLN A 574 -10.02 0.23 -17.33
CA GLN A 574 -9.01 1.29 -17.15
C GLN A 574 -8.24 1.59 -18.45
N GLY A 575 -8.64 1.01 -19.59
CA GLY A 575 -7.96 1.17 -20.87
C GLY A 575 -6.65 0.38 -21.00
N ILE A 576 -6.40 -0.58 -20.10
CA ILE A 576 -5.20 -1.42 -20.12
C ILE A 576 -5.51 -2.71 -20.86
N ASP A 577 -4.76 -2.99 -21.93
CA ASP A 577 -4.80 -4.26 -22.65
C ASP A 577 -3.88 -5.29 -21.96
N VAL A 578 -4.44 -6.46 -21.66
CA VAL A 578 -3.75 -7.58 -20.99
C VAL A 578 -3.26 -8.61 -22.03
N GLY A 579 -3.50 -8.38 -23.32
CA GLY A 579 -3.17 -9.34 -24.38
C GLY A 579 -3.95 -10.65 -24.26
N ASP A 580 -3.44 -11.71 -24.87
CA ASP A 580 -4.10 -13.03 -24.87
C ASP A 580 -3.80 -13.85 -23.60
N TRP A 581 -4.27 -13.34 -22.46
CA TRP A 581 -4.20 -14.06 -21.18
C TRP A 581 -4.93 -15.41 -21.21
N ARG A 582 -5.90 -15.60 -22.12
CA ARG A 582 -6.67 -16.84 -22.20
C ARG A 582 -5.81 -17.99 -22.71
N ALA A 583 -4.95 -17.75 -23.71
CA ALA A 583 -3.98 -18.73 -24.15
C ALA A 583 -2.94 -19.02 -23.04
N ALA A 584 -2.40 -17.97 -22.43
CA ALA A 584 -1.37 -18.08 -21.39
C ALA A 584 -1.83 -18.87 -20.14
N SER A 585 -3.11 -18.75 -19.76
CA SER A 585 -3.67 -19.40 -18.56
C SER A 585 -4.50 -20.66 -18.87
N SER A 586 -4.43 -21.20 -20.10
CA SER A 586 -5.21 -22.38 -20.52
C SER A 586 -6.73 -22.21 -20.38
N CYS A 587 -7.22 -21.01 -20.68
CA CYS A 587 -8.63 -20.61 -20.57
C CYS A 587 -9.36 -20.50 -21.92
N SER A 588 -8.68 -20.76 -23.04
CA SER A 588 -9.27 -20.65 -24.39
C SER A 588 -10.48 -21.57 -24.63
N LYS A 589 -10.54 -22.72 -23.94
CA LYS A 589 -11.66 -23.69 -24.06
C LYS A 589 -12.99 -23.18 -23.46
N TYR A 590 -12.95 -22.10 -22.70
CA TYR A 590 -14.13 -21.49 -22.06
C TYR A 590 -14.70 -20.31 -22.87
N ILE A 591 -14.30 -20.18 -24.14
CA ILE A 591 -14.93 -19.29 -25.12
C ILE A 591 -16.16 -20.01 -25.71
N SER A 592 -17.32 -19.36 -25.68
CA SER A 592 -18.48 -19.81 -26.46
C SER A 592 -18.26 -19.44 -27.93
N LEU A 593 -17.99 -20.42 -28.81
CA LEU A 593 -17.90 -20.24 -30.27
C LEU A 593 -19.27 -20.46 -30.95
N ARG A 594 -20.36 -19.91 -30.38
CA ARG A 594 -21.62 -19.87 -31.14
C ARG A 594 -21.51 -18.82 -32.23
N THR A 595 -21.52 -19.25 -33.49
CA THR A 595 -21.67 -18.38 -34.66
C THR A 595 -23.00 -17.63 -34.54
N ILE A 596 -22.97 -16.32 -34.31
CA ILE A 596 -24.15 -15.48 -34.48
C ILE A 596 -24.36 -15.40 -35.99
N GLY A 597 -25.41 -16.04 -36.51
CA GLY A 597 -25.85 -15.82 -37.88
C GLY A 597 -26.26 -14.36 -38.04
N LEU A 598 -25.32 -13.50 -38.44
CA LEU A 598 -25.60 -12.17 -38.93
C LEU A 598 -26.23 -12.32 -40.32
N THR A 599 -27.54 -12.52 -40.37
CA THR A 599 -28.29 -12.23 -41.60
C THR A 599 -28.26 -10.72 -41.78
N LEU A 600 -27.35 -10.26 -42.64
CA LEU A 600 -27.35 -8.90 -43.17
C LEU A 600 -28.73 -8.64 -43.78
N LEU A 601 -29.55 -7.82 -43.12
CA LEU A 601 -30.67 -7.15 -43.75
C LEU A 601 -30.08 -6.15 -44.75
N ASN A 602 -29.82 -6.62 -45.98
CA ASN A 602 -29.68 -5.75 -47.14
C ASN A 602 -31.01 -5.01 -47.31
N ARG A 603 -31.11 -3.79 -46.77
CA ARG A 603 -32.02 -2.78 -47.30
C ARG A 603 -31.45 -2.33 -48.64
N THR A 604 -31.78 -3.04 -49.70
CA THR A 604 -31.79 -2.45 -51.03
C THR A 604 -33.00 -1.53 -51.11
N THR A 605 -32.70 -0.24 -51.18
CA THR A 605 -33.58 0.81 -51.67
C THR A 605 -34.13 0.41 -53.05
N ALA A 606 -35.45 0.46 -53.19
CA ALA A 606 -36.15 0.80 -54.43
C ALA A 606 -37.21 1.84 -54.07
#